data_AF-A0A7X5SC43-F1
#
_entry.id   AF-A0A7X5SC43-F1
#
_cell.length_a   1.000
_cell.length_b   1.000
_cell.length_c   1.000
_cell.angle_alpha   90.00
_cell.angle_beta   90.00
_cell.angle_gamma   90.00
#
_symmetry.space_group_name_H-M   'P 1'
#
loop_
_entity.id
_entity.type
_entity.pdbx_description
1 polymer ?
#
loop_
_entity_poly.entity_id
_entity_poly.type
_entity_poly.pdbx_seq_one_letter_code
_entity_poly.pdbx_strand_id
1 'polypeptide(L)' 'MPEAGAIRPDGTVLGFDVGSRRIGVAIGTALGAGARAVAVINVHANGPDWVALDRVHKQW' A
#
# COMPACT_ATOMS: atom_id res chain seq x y z
N MET A 1 11.08 3.27 15.70
CA MET A 1 9.88 3.14 14.85
C MET A 1 8.72 3.63 15.69
N PRO A 2 8.00 4.69 15.32
CA PRO A 2 6.76 5.01 16.02
C PRO A 2 5.86 3.77 15.96
N GLU A 3 5.19 3.42 17.05
CA GLU A 3 4.20 2.35 17.00
C GLU A 3 3.14 2.74 15.99
N ALA A 4 2.85 1.84 15.05
CA ALA A 4 1.71 2.01 14.16
C ALA A 4 0.47 1.98 15.05
N GLY A 5 -0.19 3.14 15.19
CA GLY A 5 -1.47 3.22 15.89
C GLY A 5 -2.46 2.23 15.26
N ALA A 6 -3.36 1.70 16.08
CA ALA A 6 -4.40 0.79 15.60
C ALA A 6 -5.18 1.45 14.43
N ILE A 7 -5.46 0.67 13.38
CA ILE A 7 -6.30 1.13 12.28
C ILE A 7 -7.65 1.54 12.89
N ARG A 8 -8.14 2.71 12.51
CA ARG A 8 -9.45 3.21 12.98
C ARG A 8 -10.54 2.18 12.60
N PRO A 9 -11.59 1.99 13.40
CA PRO A 9 -12.63 0.99 13.10
C PRO A 9 -13.27 1.13 11.71
N ASP A 10 -13.37 2.37 11.22
CA ASP A 10 -13.87 2.77 9.91
C ASP A 10 -12.76 3.06 8.89
N GLY A 11 -11.50 2.80 9.25
CA GLY A 11 -10.33 3.11 8.45
C GLY A 11 -9.97 2.01 7.45
N THR A 12 -9.55 2.46 6.27
CA THR A 12 -8.85 1.65 5.28
C THR A 12 -7.42 2.16 5.16
N VAL A 13 -6.45 1.25 5.10
CA VAL A 13 -5.04 1.60 4.95
C VAL A 13 -4.41 0.87 3.77
N LEU A 14 -3.45 1.53 3.13
CA LEU A 14 -2.55 0.91 2.17
C LEU A 14 -1.21 0.62 2.86
N GLY A 15 -0.80 -0.64 2.84
CA GLY A 15 0.52 -1.11 3.24
C GLY A 15 1.44 -1.25 2.04
N PHE A 16 2.69 -0.81 2.18
CA PHE A 16 3.70 -0.84 1.12
C PHE A 16 4.92 -1.66 1.56
N ASP A 17 5.28 -2.66 0.76
CA ASP A 17 6.52 -3.41 0.89
C ASP A 17 7.51 -2.94 -0.19
N VAL A 18 8.43 -2.05 0.19
CA VAL A 18 9.29 -1.31 -0.75
C VAL A 18 10.55 -2.11 -1.07
N GLY A 19 10.65 -2.55 -2.32
CA GLY A 19 11.86 -3.16 -2.89
C GLY A 19 12.49 -2.34 -4.01
N SER A 20 13.75 -2.62 -4.32
CA SER A 20 14.53 -1.90 -5.35
C SER A 20 14.05 -2.08 -6.79
N ARG A 21 13.18 -3.08 -7.03
CA ARG A 21 12.62 -3.39 -8.37
C ARG A 21 11.10 -3.32 -8.40
N ARG A 22 10.46 -3.53 -7.25
CA ARG A 22 9.01 -3.66 -7.12
C ARG A 22 8.59 -3.23 -5.73
N ILE A 23 7.42 -2.61 -5.64
CA ILE A 23 6.74 -2.29 -4.39
C ILE A 23 5.46 -3.11 -4.35
N GLY A 24 5.32 -4.00 -3.36
CA GLY A 24 4.05 -4.67 -3.10
C GLY A 24 3.09 -3.73 -2.40
N VAL A 25 1.81 -3.70 -2.81
CA VAL A 25 0.78 -2.90 -2.16
C VAL A 25 -0.34 -3.80 -1.69
N ALA A 26 -0.70 -3.67 -0.42
CA ALA A 26 -1.82 -4.37 0.19
C ALA A 26 -2.80 -3.39 0.84
N ILE A 27 -4.08 -3.76 0.89
CA ILE A 27 -5.12 -3.03 1.60
C ILE A 27 -5.47 -3.76 2.90
N GLY A 28 -5.69 -3.02 3.99
CA GLY A 28 -6.17 -3.55 5.26
C GLY A 28 -7.24 -2.66 5.88
N THR A 29 -8.12 -3.26 6.68
CA THR A 29 -9.12 -2.56 7.49
C THR A 29 -9.11 -3.13 8.90
N ALA A 30 -9.64 -2.39 9.87
CA ALA A 30 -9.70 -2.86 11.27
C ALA A 30 -10.63 -4.07 11.48
N LEU A 31 -11.67 -4.20 10.64
CA LEU A 31 -12.70 -5.25 10.74
C LEU A 31 -12.46 -6.44 9.80
N GLY A 32 -11.52 -6.30 8.85
CA GLY A 32 -11.24 -7.32 7.85
C GLY A 32 -10.40 -8.49 8.40
N ALA A 33 -10.52 -9.65 7.76
CA ALA A 33 -9.78 -10.88 8.13
C ALA A 33 -8.26 -10.85 7.81
N GLY A 34 -7.68 -9.66 7.62
CA GLY A 34 -6.28 -9.46 7.26
C GLY A 34 -6.08 -8.50 6.08
N ALA A 35 -4.82 -8.32 5.66
CA ALA A 35 -4.47 -7.50 4.51
C ALA A 35 -4.54 -8.30 3.21
N ARG A 36 -4.98 -7.66 2.11
CA ARG A 36 -5.07 -8.26 0.77
C ARG A 36 -4.16 -7.53 -0.21
N ALA A 37 -3.40 -8.25 -1.02
CA ALA A 37 -2.64 -7.66 -2.13
C ALA A 37 -3.56 -7.00 -3.17
N VAL A 38 -3.25 -5.75 -3.54
CA VAL A 38 -4.04 -4.95 -4.50
C VAL A 38 -3.24 -4.49 -5.71
N ALA A 39 -1.93 -4.31 -5.58
CA ALA A 39 -1.08 -3.91 -6.70
C ALA A 39 0.38 -4.29 -6.48
N VAL A 40 1.14 -4.27 -7.57
CA VAL A 40 2.60 -4.25 -7.56
C VAL A 40 3.04 -3.07 -8.41
N ILE A 41 3.79 -2.14 -7.82
CA ILE A 41 4.33 -0.96 -8.52
C ILE A 41 5.75 -1.28 -8.96
N ASN A 42 6.05 -1.12 -10.25
CA ASN A 42 7.41 -1.31 -10.74
C ASN A 42 8.30 -0.15 -10.29
N VAL A 43 9.56 -0.48 -10.00
CA VAL A 43 10.61 0.51 -9.71
C VAL A 43 11.64 0.43 -10.82
N HIS A 44 11.92 1.58 -11.40
CA HIS A 44 12.90 1.76 -12.47
C HIS A 44 14.06 2.61 -11.95
N ALA A 45 15.09 2.83 -12.78
CA ALA A 45 16.24 3.66 -12.42
C ALA A 45 15.84 5.07 -11.95
N ASN A 46 14.74 5.62 -12.50
CA ASN A 46 14.22 6.94 -12.17
C ASN A 46 13.20 6.92 -11.02
N GLY A 47 13.07 5.79 -10.32
CA GLY A 47 12.14 5.60 -9.21
C GLY A 47 10.90 4.76 -9.56
N PRO A 48 9.93 4.70 -8.63
CA PRO A 48 8.67 3.98 -8.81
C PRO A 48 7.82 4.53 -9.96
N ASP A 49 6.97 3.68 -10.53
CA ASP A 49 5.87 4.13 -11.38
C ASP A 49 4.83 4.90 -10.53
N TRP A 50 5.06 6.21 -10.43
CA TRP A 50 4.20 7.12 -9.68
C TRP A 50 2.78 7.20 -10.25
N VAL A 51 2.61 7.01 -11.56
CA VAL A 51 1.27 7.03 -12.18
C VAL A 51 0.45 5.82 -11.73
N ALA A 52 1.08 4.64 -11.66
CA ALA A 52 0.43 3.46 -11.11
C ALA A 52 0.09 3.63 -9.62
N LEU A 53 1.01 4.21 -8.83
CA LEU A 53 0.78 4.47 -7.41
C LEU A 53 -0.39 5.45 -7.19
N ASP A 54 -0.47 6.52 -7.98
CA ASP A 54 -1.56 7.49 -7.94
C ASP A 54 -2.92 6.86 -8.25
N ARG A 55 -2.98 5.88 -9.16
CA ARG A 55 -4.22 5.16 -9.46
C ARG A 55 -4.68 4.30 -8.28
N VAL A 56 -3.74 3.61 -7.63
CA VAL A 56 -4.06 2.80 -6.45
C VAL A 56 -4.56 3.69 -5.31
N HIS A 57 -3.92 4.84 -5.09
CA HIS A 57 -4.37 5.81 -4.08
C HIS A 57 -5.72 6.43 -4.42
N LYS A 58 -6.01 6.75 -5.69
CA LYS A 58 -7.34 7.30 -6.05
C LYS A 58 -8.46 6.28 -5.98
N GLN A 59 -8.13 5.00 -6.09
CA GLN A 59 -9.11 3.92 -6.01
C GLN A 59 -9.58 3.66 -4.57
N TRP A 60 -8.80 4.04 -3.56
CA TRP A 60 -9.03 3.69 -2.15
C TRP A 60 -8.87 4.91 -1.24
#